data_AF-A0A7S3DPU5-F1
#
_entry.id   AF-A0A7S3DPU5-F1
#
_cell.length_a   1.000
_cell.length_b   1.000
_cell.length_c   1.000
_cell.angle_alpha   90.00
_cell.angle_beta   90.00
_cell.angle_gamma   90.00
#
_symmetry.space_group_name_H-M   'P 1'
#
loop_
_entity.id
_entity.type
_entity.pdbx_description
1 polymer ?
#
loop_
_entity_poly.entity_id
_entity_poly.type
_entity_poly.pdbx_seq_one_letter_code
_entity_poly.pdbx_strand_id
1 'polypeptide(L)'
;CGQAATTAPKDAFQSAPAVDLCRPCTKWSYQIKSAVELPLVMDYAFHVAREGRPGPVFVDLPKDLQNQILTSDMIDEFIDANNPGDENSFARLVKKRRNNGDAFQALYLGTEGRGLSFEIFKDQDFYKLKSVPEIDDNDIYHADHNPADKIYASFDSAVDGNHVEADGDLDVNSEMTQKVLNLIRKAKKPIIIAGQGCNDSSEELTYFAEKLQIPVTTTLHGMGCFDERKPLALNMMGMHGHATPNYMVQEADLIINVGSRFDDRITGRMSDFVPEAWRAAEEERGGVIHVDIRLTERNKQLKPTFFVHSTAKQFLQTMNSALEATEVKPITG
;
A
#
# COMPACT_ATOMS: atom_id res chain seq x y z
N CYS A 1 26.01 -1.00 -1.45
CA CYS A 1 27.22 -0.35 -0.91
C CYS A 1 28.34 -1.39 -0.86
N GLY A 2 29.60 -0.98 -1.01
CA GLY A 2 30.72 -1.88 -0.75
C GLY A 2 30.97 -2.03 0.75
N GLN A 3 31.42 -3.21 1.17
CA GLN A 3 31.77 -3.54 2.56
C GLN A 3 33.16 -4.20 2.61
N ALA A 4 33.80 -4.14 3.78
CA ALA A 4 34.99 -4.94 4.06
C ALA A 4 34.76 -6.43 3.75
N ALA A 5 35.85 -7.16 3.49
CA ALA A 5 35.76 -8.60 3.22
C ALA A 5 35.10 -9.34 4.40
N THR A 6 34.38 -10.44 4.13
CA THR A 6 33.72 -11.24 5.18
C THR A 6 34.72 -11.80 6.22
N THR A 7 35.98 -11.96 5.84
CA THR A 7 37.09 -12.40 6.69
C THR A 7 37.78 -11.26 7.46
N ALA A 8 37.38 -10.01 7.23
CA ALA A 8 37.99 -8.85 7.88
C ALA A 8 37.57 -8.76 9.36
N PRO A 9 38.42 -8.19 10.25
CA PRO A 9 38.04 -7.94 11.64
C PRO A 9 36.89 -6.91 11.73
N LYS A 10 36.17 -6.90 12.85
CA LYS A 10 34.99 -6.04 13.05
C LYS A 10 35.30 -4.53 12.95
N ASP A 11 36.54 -4.14 13.25
CA ASP A 11 37.06 -2.77 13.20
C ASP A 11 37.99 -2.53 12.00
N ALA A 12 37.81 -3.30 10.93
CA ALA A 12 38.56 -3.13 9.69
C ALA A 12 38.42 -1.70 9.13
N PHE A 13 39.45 -1.26 8.41
CA PHE A 13 39.48 0.04 7.76
C PHE A 13 38.23 0.27 6.89
N GLN A 14 37.54 1.39 7.13
CA GLN A 14 36.29 1.77 6.46
C GLN A 14 35.12 0.79 6.63
N SER A 15 35.18 -0.13 7.60
CA SER A 15 34.04 -0.96 7.96
C SER A 15 33.08 -0.20 8.86
N ALA A 16 31.80 -0.36 8.60
CA ALA A 16 30.71 0.13 9.44
C ALA A 16 29.56 -0.90 9.40
N PRO A 17 28.74 -0.99 10.47
CA PRO A 17 27.55 -1.84 10.49
C PRO A 17 26.43 -1.20 9.65
N ALA A 18 26.66 -1.02 8.34
CA ALA A 18 25.84 -0.20 7.47
C ALA A 18 24.40 -0.73 7.34
N VAL A 19 24.21 -2.06 7.33
CA VAL A 19 22.86 -2.65 7.36
C VAL A 19 22.09 -2.21 8.60
N ASP A 20 22.71 -2.21 9.78
CA ASP A 20 22.05 -1.79 11.03
C ASP A 20 21.73 -0.30 11.03
N LEU A 21 22.65 0.52 10.51
CA LEU A 21 22.47 1.96 10.38
C LEU A 21 21.37 2.32 9.37
N CYS A 22 21.23 1.55 8.29
CA CYS A 22 20.24 1.78 7.24
C CYS A 22 18.87 1.15 7.53
N ARG A 23 18.78 0.15 8.42
CA ARG A 23 17.52 -0.54 8.76
C ARG A 23 16.35 0.40 9.14
N PRO A 24 16.51 1.48 9.93
CA PRO A 24 15.40 2.37 10.28
C PRO A 24 14.98 3.33 9.16
N CYS A 25 15.80 3.50 8.11
CA CYS A 25 15.55 4.44 7.02
C CYS A 25 15.40 3.76 5.63
N THR A 26 15.23 2.44 5.61
CA THR A 26 14.98 1.65 4.39
C THR A 26 13.80 0.72 4.59
N LYS A 27 13.09 0.39 3.51
CA LYS A 27 12.06 -0.66 3.52
C LYS A 27 12.68 -2.01 3.88
N TRP A 28 13.86 -2.25 3.31
CA TRP A 28 14.62 -3.47 3.49
C TRP A 28 16.12 -3.21 3.36
N SER A 29 16.90 -3.84 4.21
CA SER A 29 18.36 -3.73 4.24
C SER A 29 18.97 -5.10 4.48
N TYR A 30 19.96 -5.49 3.67
CA TYR A 30 20.56 -6.82 3.73
C TYR A 30 22.01 -6.80 3.30
N GLN A 31 22.82 -7.68 3.88
CA GLN A 31 24.19 -7.93 3.46
C GLN A 31 24.27 -9.34 2.89
N ILE A 32 24.76 -9.45 1.65
CA ILE A 32 24.90 -10.76 1.03
C ILE A 32 25.88 -11.66 1.81
N LYS A 33 25.58 -12.95 1.86
CA LYS A 33 26.36 -13.98 2.55
C LYS A 33 27.15 -14.86 1.59
N SER A 34 26.76 -14.88 0.32
CA SER A 34 27.49 -15.53 -0.77
C SER A 34 27.39 -14.70 -2.04
N ALA A 35 28.30 -14.90 -3.00
CA ALA A 35 28.17 -14.28 -4.32
C ALA A 35 27.01 -14.88 -5.14
N VAL A 36 26.63 -16.14 -4.85
CA VAL A 36 25.61 -16.90 -5.60
C VAL A 36 24.20 -16.37 -5.37
N GLU A 37 23.90 -15.87 -4.17
CA GLU A 37 22.57 -15.32 -3.87
C GLU A 37 22.33 -13.92 -4.44
N LEU A 38 23.40 -13.23 -4.90
CA LEU A 38 23.33 -11.84 -5.31
C LEU A 38 22.27 -11.57 -6.39
N PRO A 39 22.12 -12.37 -7.46
CA PRO A 39 21.07 -12.14 -8.46
C PRO A 39 19.67 -12.13 -7.84
N LEU A 40 19.36 -13.12 -6.98
CA LEU A 40 18.06 -13.22 -6.33
C LEU A 40 17.82 -12.08 -5.32
N VAL A 41 18.86 -11.71 -4.57
CA VAL A 41 18.84 -10.57 -3.65
C VAL A 41 18.59 -9.27 -4.39
N MET A 42 19.19 -9.07 -5.56
CA MET A 42 18.99 -7.87 -6.38
C MET A 42 17.57 -7.80 -6.93
N ASP A 43 17.05 -8.91 -7.48
CA ASP A 43 15.66 -8.98 -7.97
C ASP A 43 14.67 -8.66 -6.83
N TYR A 44 14.88 -9.26 -5.66
CA TYR A 44 14.08 -9.00 -4.47
C TYR A 44 14.20 -7.53 -4.00
N ALA A 45 15.41 -6.97 -4.00
CA ALA A 45 15.64 -5.57 -3.61
C ALA A 45 14.84 -4.61 -4.51
N PHE A 46 14.91 -4.79 -5.84
CA PHE A 46 14.15 -3.99 -6.78
C PHE A 46 12.65 -4.17 -6.64
N HIS A 47 12.20 -5.41 -6.40
CA HIS A 47 10.80 -5.70 -6.11
C HIS A 47 10.32 -4.95 -4.86
N VAL A 48 11.00 -5.11 -3.72
CA VAL A 48 10.65 -4.40 -2.47
C VAL A 48 10.71 -2.88 -2.64
N ALA A 49 11.66 -2.34 -3.40
CA ALA A 49 11.75 -0.91 -3.63
C ALA A 49 10.54 -0.32 -4.38
N ARG A 50 9.90 -1.13 -5.23
CA ARG A 50 8.86 -0.70 -6.18
C ARG A 50 7.44 -1.10 -5.74
N GLU A 51 7.27 -2.28 -5.17
CA GLU A 51 5.96 -2.81 -4.78
C GLU A 51 5.45 -2.23 -3.45
N GLY A 52 4.13 -2.24 -3.26
CA GLY A 52 3.49 -1.53 -2.16
C GLY A 52 3.74 -0.03 -2.25
N ARG A 53 3.97 0.62 -1.11
CA ARG A 53 4.47 2.00 -1.11
C ARG A 53 5.95 2.03 -1.51
N PRO A 54 6.35 2.73 -2.59
CA PRO A 54 7.75 2.78 -3.00
C PRO A 54 8.67 3.36 -1.93
N GLY A 55 9.90 2.87 -1.85
CA GLY A 55 10.86 3.33 -0.86
C GLY A 55 12.26 2.74 -1.02
N PRO A 56 13.24 3.30 -0.30
CA PRO A 56 14.63 2.91 -0.46
C PRO A 56 14.90 1.51 0.10
N VAL A 57 15.81 0.79 -0.55
CA VAL A 57 16.38 -0.48 -0.07
C VAL A 57 17.90 -0.36 0.00
N PHE A 58 18.53 -1.16 0.86
CA PHE A 58 19.99 -1.15 1.03
C PHE A 58 20.56 -2.55 0.90
N VAL A 59 21.47 -2.74 -0.05
CA VAL A 59 22.21 -4.00 -0.22
C VAL A 59 23.69 -3.74 0.06
N ASP A 60 24.25 -4.46 1.02
CA ASP A 60 25.65 -4.40 1.44
C ASP A 60 26.44 -5.54 0.79
N LEU A 61 27.54 -5.20 0.13
CA LEU A 61 28.30 -6.10 -0.73
C LEU A 61 29.75 -6.23 -0.21
N PRO A 62 30.10 -7.29 0.52
CA PRO A 62 31.48 -7.55 0.93
C PRO A 62 32.44 -7.65 -0.27
N LYS A 63 33.62 -7.05 -0.15
CA LYS A 63 34.60 -6.96 -1.25
C LYS A 63 35.02 -8.33 -1.78
N ASP A 64 35.25 -9.29 -0.91
CA ASP A 64 35.64 -10.65 -1.28
C ASP A 64 34.54 -11.34 -2.09
N LEU A 65 33.27 -11.21 -1.69
CA LEU A 65 32.13 -11.75 -2.44
C LEU A 65 31.96 -11.08 -3.81
N GLN A 66 32.22 -9.78 -3.92
CA GLN A 66 32.21 -9.09 -5.22
C GLN A 66 33.28 -9.62 -6.19
N ASN A 67 34.41 -10.12 -5.67
CA ASN A 67 35.52 -10.63 -6.49
C ASN A 67 35.44 -12.16 -6.70
N GLN A 68 34.47 -12.83 -6.09
CA GLN A 68 34.33 -14.27 -6.19
C GLN A 68 33.80 -14.65 -7.58
N ILE A 69 34.55 -15.51 -8.28
CA ILE A 69 34.11 -16.09 -9.55
C ILE A 69 33.05 -17.14 -9.24
N LEU A 70 31.89 -17.04 -9.88
CA LEU A 70 30.82 -18.03 -9.77
C LEU A 70 31.15 -19.26 -10.61
N THR A 71 31.00 -20.45 -10.03
CA THR A 71 31.06 -21.74 -10.74
C THR A 71 29.68 -22.38 -10.77
N SER A 72 29.45 -23.30 -11.72
CA SER A 72 28.19 -24.06 -11.77
C SER A 72 27.94 -24.84 -10.49
N ASP A 73 28.97 -25.49 -9.94
CA ASP A 73 28.85 -26.25 -8.68
C ASP A 73 28.36 -25.37 -7.53
N MET A 74 28.84 -24.12 -7.42
CA MET A 74 28.37 -23.18 -6.39
C MET A 74 26.90 -22.81 -6.57
N ILE A 75 26.43 -22.73 -7.81
CA ILE A 75 25.02 -22.44 -8.12
C ILE A 75 24.16 -23.64 -7.75
N ASP A 76 24.58 -24.85 -8.13
CA ASP A 76 23.88 -26.09 -7.83
C ASP A 76 23.79 -26.31 -6.31
N GLU A 77 24.90 -26.11 -5.58
CA GLU A 77 24.92 -26.16 -4.11
C GLU A 77 23.98 -25.14 -3.46
N PHE A 78 23.90 -23.91 -3.97
CA PHE A 78 22.97 -22.90 -3.45
C PHE A 78 21.51 -23.30 -3.68
N ILE A 79 21.19 -23.83 -4.86
CA ILE A 79 19.83 -24.31 -5.17
C ILE A 79 19.46 -25.46 -4.23
N ASP A 80 20.38 -26.41 -4.01
CA ASP A 80 20.17 -27.55 -3.13
C ASP A 80 20.10 -27.17 -1.64
N ALA A 81 20.84 -26.16 -1.21
CA ALA A 81 20.85 -25.68 0.18
C ALA A 81 19.56 -24.93 0.55
N ASN A 82 18.89 -24.29 -0.41
CA ASN A 82 17.64 -23.55 -0.19
C ASN A 82 16.38 -24.44 -0.16
N ASN A 83 16.56 -25.72 0.16
CA ASN A 83 15.50 -26.68 0.39
C ASN A 83 14.65 -26.32 1.63
N PRO A 84 13.37 -26.75 1.68
CA PRO A 84 12.43 -26.38 2.74
C PRO A 84 12.95 -26.76 4.14
N GLY A 85 13.15 -25.79 5.03
CA GLY A 85 13.40 -26.04 6.46
C GLY A 85 14.49 -25.20 7.13
N ASP A 86 15.37 -24.51 6.38
CA ASP A 86 16.36 -23.60 6.98
C ASP A 86 15.76 -22.19 7.15
N GLU A 87 15.37 -21.85 8.38
CA GLU A 87 14.82 -20.55 8.73
C GLU A 87 15.83 -19.39 8.57
N ASN A 88 17.13 -19.70 8.55
CA ASN A 88 18.17 -18.69 8.40
C ASN A 88 18.50 -18.38 6.93
N SER A 89 18.01 -19.18 5.98
CA SER A 89 18.22 -18.88 4.57
C SER A 89 17.40 -17.68 4.11
N PHE A 90 18.04 -16.83 3.28
CA PHE A 90 17.37 -15.74 2.57
C PHE A 90 16.22 -16.23 1.69
N ALA A 91 16.36 -17.40 1.07
CA ALA A 91 15.36 -17.98 0.19
C ALA A 91 14.98 -19.37 0.70
N ARG A 92 13.71 -19.57 1.04
CA ARG A 92 13.25 -20.86 1.57
C ARG A 92 11.83 -21.19 1.13
N LEU A 93 11.58 -22.48 0.91
CA LEU A 93 10.24 -22.98 0.64
C LEU A 93 9.47 -23.15 1.95
N VAL A 94 8.31 -22.50 2.04
CA VAL A 94 7.41 -22.53 3.20
C VAL A 94 6.03 -23.00 2.79
N LYS A 95 5.27 -23.58 3.72
CA LYS A 95 3.84 -23.84 3.52
C LYS A 95 3.06 -22.65 4.06
N LYS A 96 2.22 -22.07 3.22
CA LYS A 96 1.33 -20.94 3.56
C LYS A 96 -0.12 -21.31 3.32
N ARG A 97 -1.04 -20.58 3.95
CA ARG A 97 -2.47 -20.72 3.72
C ARG A 97 -3.03 -19.43 3.15
N ARG A 98 -3.95 -19.57 2.20
CA ARG A 98 -4.80 -18.47 1.74
C ARG A 98 -5.92 -18.21 2.75
N ASN A 99 -6.55 -17.05 2.65
CA ASN A 99 -7.71 -16.69 3.47
C ASN A 99 -8.89 -17.68 3.36
N ASN A 100 -9.01 -18.41 2.24
CA ASN A 100 -10.03 -19.46 2.05
C ASN A 100 -9.65 -20.81 2.70
N GLY A 101 -8.49 -20.91 3.35
CA GLY A 101 -7.97 -22.11 4.01
C GLY A 101 -7.09 -23.01 3.14
N ASP A 102 -6.99 -22.75 1.83
CA ASP A 102 -6.20 -23.55 0.89
C ASP A 102 -4.70 -23.43 1.20
N ALA A 103 -4.05 -24.58 1.36
CA ALA A 103 -2.61 -24.64 1.57
C ALA A 103 -1.86 -24.62 0.23
N PHE A 104 -0.78 -23.85 0.16
CA PHE A 104 0.10 -23.80 -1.00
C PHE A 104 1.57 -23.75 -0.58
N GLN A 105 2.47 -24.11 -1.51
CA GLN A 105 3.91 -23.96 -1.33
C GLN A 105 4.33 -22.58 -1.82
N ALA A 106 4.95 -21.80 -0.95
CA ALA A 106 5.46 -20.47 -1.27
C ALA A 106 6.98 -20.43 -1.20
N LEU A 107 7.60 -19.66 -2.08
CA LEU A 107 8.97 -19.19 -1.92
C LEU A 107 8.95 -17.97 -1.00
N TYR A 108 9.51 -18.09 0.19
CA TYR A 108 9.73 -16.95 1.09
C TYR A 108 11.11 -16.36 0.83
N LEU A 109 11.15 -15.07 0.52
CA LEU A 109 12.38 -14.30 0.32
C LEU A 109 12.51 -13.24 1.41
N GLY A 110 13.62 -13.26 2.14
CA GLY A 110 13.94 -12.30 3.19
C GLY A 110 14.18 -12.92 4.57
N THR A 111 14.36 -12.07 5.57
CA THR A 111 14.56 -12.48 6.96
C THR A 111 13.22 -12.69 7.67
N GLU A 112 13.21 -13.37 8.81
CA GLU A 112 12.01 -13.55 9.63
C GLU A 112 11.30 -12.20 9.93
N GLY A 113 9.98 -12.16 9.74
CA GLY A 113 9.13 -10.98 9.96
C GLY A 113 9.33 -9.81 8.98
N ARG A 114 10.25 -9.92 8.01
CA ARG A 114 10.53 -8.91 6.98
C ARG A 114 10.88 -9.53 5.63
N GLY A 115 10.13 -10.55 5.24
CA GLY A 115 10.23 -11.21 3.95
C GLY A 115 8.90 -11.20 3.21
N LEU A 116 8.92 -11.59 1.94
CA LEU A 116 7.71 -11.72 1.13
C LEU A 116 7.56 -13.16 0.65
N SER A 117 6.31 -13.60 0.57
CA SER A 117 5.94 -14.93 0.08
C SER A 117 5.44 -14.87 -1.36
N PHE A 118 6.00 -15.72 -2.21
CA PHE A 118 5.65 -15.83 -3.61
C PHE A 118 5.12 -17.22 -3.93
N GLU A 119 4.03 -17.30 -4.67
CA GLU A 119 3.56 -18.57 -5.20
C GLU A 119 4.36 -18.95 -6.45
N ILE A 120 4.68 -20.23 -6.54
CA ILE A 120 5.51 -20.78 -7.61
C ILE A 120 4.62 -21.47 -8.63
N PHE A 121 4.66 -21.00 -9.87
CA PHE A 121 3.97 -21.59 -11.00
C PHE A 121 4.97 -22.20 -11.95
N LYS A 122 4.70 -23.41 -12.43
CA LYS A 122 5.46 -23.99 -13.54
C LYS A 122 4.79 -23.62 -14.86
N ASP A 123 5.52 -22.91 -15.72
CA ASP A 123 5.10 -22.58 -17.08
C ASP A 123 6.14 -23.11 -18.07
N GLN A 124 5.80 -24.20 -18.76
CA GLN A 124 6.71 -24.98 -19.59
C GLN A 124 7.97 -25.40 -18.80
N ASP A 125 9.13 -24.88 -19.20
CA ASP A 125 10.44 -25.17 -18.63
C ASP A 125 10.87 -24.15 -17.56
N PHE A 126 10.05 -23.14 -17.25
CA PHE A 126 10.38 -22.06 -16.31
C PHE A 126 9.46 -22.04 -15.09
N TYR A 127 10.02 -21.66 -13.94
CA TYR A 127 9.25 -21.29 -12.76
C TYR A 127 8.97 -19.79 -12.76
N LYS A 128 7.71 -19.41 -12.58
CA LYS A 128 7.25 -18.03 -12.43
C LYS A 128 6.83 -17.81 -10.98
N LEU A 129 7.26 -16.68 -10.43
CA LEU A 129 6.83 -16.23 -9.12
C LEU A 129 5.68 -15.24 -9.28
N LYS A 130 4.61 -15.41 -8.50
CA LYS A 130 3.57 -14.39 -8.34
C LYS A 130 3.47 -13.95 -6.89
N SER A 131 3.32 -12.65 -6.69
CA SER A 131 2.92 -12.11 -5.39
C SER A 131 1.59 -12.71 -4.96
N VAL A 132 1.41 -12.84 -3.65
CA VAL A 132 0.18 -13.39 -3.05
C VAL A 132 -0.42 -12.32 -2.16
N PRO A 133 -1.46 -11.57 -2.58
CA PRO A 133 -1.99 -10.46 -1.79
C PRO A 133 -2.57 -10.86 -0.43
N GLU A 134 -3.04 -12.11 -0.32
CA GLU A 134 -3.79 -12.59 0.84
C GLU A 134 -3.20 -13.87 1.41
N ILE A 135 -2.66 -13.77 2.63
CA ILE A 135 -2.06 -14.88 3.37
C ILE A 135 -2.58 -14.83 4.82
N ASP A 136 -3.07 -15.97 5.31
CA ASP A 136 -3.72 -16.16 6.63
C ASP A 136 -2.73 -16.26 7.81
N ASP A 137 -1.65 -15.47 7.75
CA ASP A 137 -0.51 -15.56 8.67
C ASP A 137 -0.34 -14.28 9.52
N ASN A 138 -1.27 -13.32 9.42
CA ASN A 138 -1.12 -11.96 9.98
C ASN A 138 0.20 -11.27 9.60
N ASP A 139 0.75 -11.61 8.42
CA ASP A 139 2.00 -11.03 7.92
C ASP A 139 1.76 -9.61 7.40
N ILE A 140 1.80 -8.66 8.33
CA ILE A 140 1.57 -7.24 8.06
C ILE A 140 2.62 -6.68 7.08
N TYR A 141 3.88 -7.13 7.17
CA TYR A 141 4.92 -6.68 6.25
C TYR A 141 4.58 -7.11 4.82
N HIS A 142 4.17 -8.37 4.64
CA HIS A 142 3.75 -8.88 3.35
C HIS A 142 2.53 -8.15 2.80
N ALA A 143 1.51 -7.91 3.64
CA ALA A 143 0.31 -7.16 3.24
C ALA A 143 0.63 -5.72 2.80
N ASP A 144 1.52 -5.01 3.50
CA ASP A 144 1.95 -3.64 3.14
C ASP A 144 2.68 -3.54 1.79
N HIS A 145 3.16 -4.66 1.25
CA HIS A 145 3.84 -4.74 -0.04
C HIS A 145 2.95 -5.29 -1.15
N ASN A 146 1.79 -5.86 -0.81
CA ASN A 146 0.91 -6.54 -1.74
C ASN A 146 -0.54 -6.07 -1.48
N PRO A 147 -0.98 -4.98 -2.15
CA PRO A 147 -2.36 -4.53 -2.02
C PRO A 147 -3.33 -5.64 -2.40
N ALA A 148 -4.37 -5.80 -1.58
CA ALA A 148 -5.35 -6.88 -1.73
C ALA A 148 -6.60 -6.47 -2.51
N ASP A 149 -6.73 -5.19 -2.87
CA ASP A 149 -7.93 -4.62 -3.47
C ASP A 149 -9.17 -4.96 -2.63
N LYS A 150 -9.05 -4.67 -1.32
CA LYS A 150 -10.08 -4.89 -0.31
C LYS A 150 -10.57 -3.58 0.28
N ILE A 151 -11.84 -3.56 0.66
CA ILE A 151 -12.48 -2.47 1.39
C ILE A 151 -12.87 -3.02 2.77
N TYR A 152 -12.40 -2.36 3.82
CA TYR A 152 -12.74 -2.65 5.20
C TYR A 152 -13.65 -1.55 5.73
N ALA A 153 -14.84 -1.93 6.18
CA ALA A 153 -15.80 -1.02 6.82
C ALA A 153 -15.65 -1.08 8.34
N SER A 154 -15.75 0.08 8.98
CA SER A 154 -15.84 0.18 10.43
C SER A 154 -16.75 1.33 10.84
N PHE A 155 -17.87 1.00 11.48
CA PHE A 155 -18.82 1.99 11.98
C PHE A 155 -19.66 1.40 13.11
N ASP A 156 -20.24 2.27 13.93
CA ASP A 156 -21.18 1.87 14.96
C ASP A 156 -22.59 1.86 14.36
N SER A 157 -23.32 0.76 14.54
CA SER A 157 -24.67 0.58 14.02
C SER A 157 -25.65 1.55 14.70
N ALA A 158 -26.35 2.36 13.91
CA ALA A 158 -27.36 3.28 14.44
C ALA A 158 -28.59 2.57 15.03
N VAL A 159 -28.76 1.26 14.77
CA VAL A 159 -29.94 0.47 15.18
C VAL A 159 -29.80 -0.08 16.60
N ASP A 160 -28.60 -0.54 16.98
CA ASP A 160 -28.35 -1.25 18.23
C ASP A 160 -27.09 -0.78 18.98
N GLY A 161 -26.33 0.17 18.42
CA GLY A 161 -25.09 0.69 19.01
C GLY A 161 -23.92 -0.28 18.98
N ASN A 162 -24.03 -1.41 18.26
CA ASN A 162 -22.94 -2.37 18.13
C ASN A 162 -21.90 -1.90 17.11
N HIS A 163 -20.63 -2.17 17.40
CA HIS A 163 -19.54 -1.94 16.45
C HIS A 163 -19.59 -2.97 15.31
N VAL A 164 -19.70 -2.50 14.08
CA VAL A 164 -19.70 -3.34 12.88
C VAL A 164 -18.32 -3.29 12.24
N GLU A 165 -17.69 -4.45 12.09
CA GLU A 165 -16.55 -4.65 11.20
C GLU A 165 -16.94 -5.62 10.09
N ALA A 166 -16.75 -5.19 8.84
CA ALA A 166 -16.99 -5.99 7.66
C ALA A 166 -15.91 -5.70 6.63
N ASP A 167 -15.65 -6.65 5.74
CA ASP A 167 -14.79 -6.46 4.58
C ASP A 167 -15.45 -6.95 3.30
N GLY A 168 -14.90 -6.53 2.17
CA GLY A 168 -15.33 -6.96 0.85
C GLY A 168 -14.34 -6.52 -0.22
N ASP A 169 -14.56 -6.99 -1.44
CA ASP A 169 -13.67 -6.69 -2.56
C ASP A 169 -13.84 -5.26 -3.08
N LEU A 170 -12.76 -4.69 -3.61
CA LEU A 170 -12.78 -3.51 -4.47
C LEU A 170 -12.99 -3.97 -5.93
N ASP A 171 -14.20 -4.46 -6.20
CA ASP A 171 -14.64 -4.80 -7.54
C ASP A 171 -15.90 -3.99 -7.90
N VAL A 172 -16.08 -3.71 -9.19
CA VAL A 172 -17.19 -2.91 -9.74
C VAL A 172 -18.56 -3.42 -9.26
N ASN A 173 -18.73 -4.73 -9.18
CA ASN A 173 -20.02 -5.36 -8.85
C ASN A 173 -20.14 -5.79 -7.39
N SER A 174 -19.08 -5.61 -6.59
CA SER A 174 -19.09 -6.00 -5.18
C SER A 174 -20.07 -5.16 -4.36
N GLU A 175 -20.72 -5.78 -3.39
CA GLU A 175 -21.63 -5.09 -2.46
C GLU A 175 -20.90 -3.95 -1.72
N MET A 176 -19.62 -4.15 -1.38
CA MET A 176 -18.84 -3.19 -0.62
C MET A 176 -18.48 -1.94 -1.45
N THR A 177 -18.07 -2.09 -2.71
CA THR A 177 -17.90 -0.95 -3.64
C THR A 177 -19.20 -0.16 -3.77
N GLN A 178 -20.34 -0.84 -3.90
CA GLN A 178 -21.64 -0.18 -4.01
C GLN A 178 -22.02 0.57 -2.72
N LYS A 179 -21.69 0.02 -1.54
CA LYS A 179 -21.86 0.73 -0.25
C LYS A 179 -21.04 2.02 -0.21
N VAL A 180 -19.77 1.98 -0.61
CA VAL A 180 -18.90 3.16 -0.68
C VAL A 180 -19.46 4.21 -1.65
N LEU A 181 -19.85 3.81 -2.87
CA LEU A 181 -20.45 4.74 -3.84
C LEU A 181 -21.76 5.35 -3.36
N ASN A 182 -22.60 4.57 -2.68
CA ASN A 182 -23.85 5.08 -2.12
C ASN A 182 -23.60 6.10 -1.00
N LEU A 183 -22.57 5.91 -0.17
CA LEU A 183 -22.17 6.93 0.81
C LEU A 183 -21.72 8.22 0.11
N ILE A 184 -20.89 8.11 -0.95
CA ILE A 184 -20.42 9.25 -1.74
C ILE A 184 -21.59 10.01 -2.36
N ARG A 185 -22.59 9.32 -2.90
CA ARG A 185 -23.81 9.94 -3.47
C ARG A 185 -24.72 10.59 -2.42
N LYS A 186 -24.73 10.07 -1.19
CA LYS A 186 -25.55 10.59 -0.09
C LYS A 186 -24.96 11.88 0.50
N ALA A 187 -23.63 11.98 0.54
CA ALA A 187 -22.89 13.13 1.04
C ALA A 187 -23.32 14.44 0.34
N LYS A 188 -23.40 15.53 1.12
CA LYS A 188 -23.81 16.85 0.64
C LYS A 188 -22.64 17.81 0.50
N LYS A 189 -21.58 17.59 1.28
CA LYS A 189 -20.34 18.38 1.27
C LYS A 189 -19.13 17.45 1.21
N PRO A 190 -19.01 16.57 0.18
CA PRO A 190 -17.84 15.73 0.03
C PRO A 190 -16.62 16.56 -0.38
N ILE A 191 -15.44 16.15 0.07
CA ILE A 191 -14.14 16.69 -0.36
C ILE A 191 -13.17 15.55 -0.63
N ILE A 192 -12.44 15.65 -1.74
CA ILE A 192 -11.31 14.76 -2.01
C ILE A 192 -10.02 15.38 -1.47
N ILE A 193 -9.29 14.62 -0.65
CA ILE A 193 -7.91 14.94 -0.27
C ILE A 193 -6.98 14.03 -1.08
N ALA A 194 -6.29 14.59 -2.07
CA ALA A 194 -5.38 13.85 -2.93
C ALA A 194 -3.93 13.94 -2.44
N GLY A 195 -3.34 12.78 -2.18
CA GLY A 195 -1.95 12.64 -1.75
C GLY A 195 -1.00 12.23 -2.86
N GLN A 196 0.24 11.92 -2.47
CA GLN A 196 1.29 11.44 -3.38
C GLN A 196 0.88 10.17 -4.15
N GLY A 197 0.04 9.32 -3.54
CA GLY A 197 -0.44 8.11 -4.18
C GLY A 197 -1.24 8.36 -5.45
N CYS A 198 -1.73 9.59 -5.69
CA CYS A 198 -2.45 9.97 -6.90
C CYS A 198 -1.55 10.44 -8.06
N ASN A 199 -0.22 10.50 -7.89
CA ASN A 199 0.68 11.10 -8.89
C ASN A 199 0.66 10.41 -10.26
N ASP A 200 0.27 9.13 -10.33
CA ASP A 200 0.12 8.33 -11.55
C ASP A 200 -1.36 8.12 -11.97
N SER A 201 -2.27 8.87 -11.35
CA SER A 201 -3.73 8.69 -11.40
C SER A 201 -4.48 10.00 -11.70
N SER A 202 -3.82 10.96 -12.36
CA SER A 202 -4.35 12.32 -12.57
C SER A 202 -5.61 12.35 -13.44
N GLU A 203 -5.65 11.51 -14.49
CA GLU A 203 -6.80 11.41 -15.39
C GLU A 203 -8.01 10.80 -14.67
N GLU A 204 -7.81 9.71 -13.94
CA GLU A 204 -8.87 9.03 -13.20
C GLU A 204 -9.41 9.87 -12.06
N LEU A 205 -8.54 10.60 -11.36
CA LEU A 205 -8.93 11.56 -10.32
C LEU A 205 -9.75 12.71 -10.92
N THR A 206 -9.32 13.23 -12.07
CA THR A 206 -10.02 14.32 -12.77
C THR A 206 -11.42 13.88 -13.17
N TYR A 207 -11.55 12.72 -13.83
CA TYR A 207 -12.84 12.17 -14.22
C TYR A 207 -13.74 11.95 -13.00
N PHE A 208 -13.22 11.34 -11.93
CA PHE A 208 -13.98 11.05 -10.72
C PHE A 208 -14.53 12.33 -10.08
N ALA A 209 -13.68 13.34 -9.91
CA ALA A 209 -14.06 14.64 -9.34
C ALA A 209 -15.08 15.38 -10.20
N GLU A 210 -14.89 15.43 -11.52
CA GLU A 210 -15.81 16.12 -12.43
C GLU A 210 -17.15 15.40 -12.57
N LYS A 211 -17.14 14.07 -12.64
CA LYS A 211 -18.38 13.27 -12.74
C LYS A 211 -19.28 13.48 -11.54
N LEU A 212 -18.70 13.58 -10.34
CA LEU A 212 -19.43 13.75 -9.08
C LEU A 212 -19.52 15.20 -8.61
N GLN A 213 -18.88 16.15 -9.30
CA GLN A 213 -18.75 17.55 -8.91
C GLN A 213 -18.20 17.73 -7.49
N ILE A 214 -17.14 16.97 -7.16
CA ILE A 214 -16.50 16.99 -5.84
C ILE A 214 -15.24 17.86 -5.89
N PRO A 215 -15.11 18.87 -5.01
CA PRO A 215 -13.91 19.68 -4.93
C PRO A 215 -12.70 18.86 -4.44
N VAL A 216 -11.52 19.19 -4.96
CA VAL A 216 -10.27 18.47 -4.71
C VAL A 216 -9.26 19.41 -4.06
N THR A 217 -8.74 19.01 -2.90
CA THR A 217 -7.55 19.61 -2.29
C THR A 217 -6.39 18.63 -2.34
N THR A 218 -5.17 19.14 -2.39
CA THR A 218 -3.95 18.33 -2.45
C THR A 218 -3.13 18.46 -1.17
N THR A 219 -2.42 17.40 -0.83
CA THR A 219 -1.26 17.52 0.08
C THR A 219 -0.08 18.12 -0.68
N LEU A 220 0.95 18.60 0.02
CA LEU A 220 2.19 19.06 -0.62
C LEU A 220 2.77 18.04 -1.62
N HIS A 221 2.74 16.75 -1.27
CA HIS A 221 3.28 15.69 -2.13
C HIS A 221 2.34 15.22 -3.25
N GLY A 222 1.06 15.64 -3.21
CA GLY A 222 0.08 15.39 -4.27
C GLY A 222 -0.10 16.59 -5.21
N MET A 223 0.58 17.71 -4.98
CA MET A 223 0.50 18.86 -5.89
C MET A 223 0.90 18.44 -7.31
N GLY A 224 0.08 18.84 -8.30
CA GLY A 224 0.23 18.44 -9.70
C GLY A 224 -0.57 17.20 -10.10
N CYS A 225 -1.13 16.42 -9.16
CA CYS A 225 -2.02 15.31 -9.52
C CYS A 225 -3.42 15.77 -10.00
N PHE A 226 -3.81 17.01 -9.71
CA PHE A 226 -5.03 17.64 -10.18
C PHE A 226 -4.73 19.06 -10.69
N ASP A 227 -5.34 19.45 -11.82
CA ASP A 227 -5.09 20.76 -12.43
C ASP A 227 -5.68 21.89 -11.58
N GLU A 228 -4.81 22.68 -10.94
CA GLU A 228 -5.19 23.78 -10.02
C GLU A 228 -5.95 24.92 -10.71
N ARG A 229 -6.02 24.94 -12.04
CA ARG A 229 -6.82 25.91 -12.81
C ARG A 229 -8.28 25.50 -12.95
N LYS A 230 -8.63 24.25 -12.59
CA LYS A 230 -10.01 23.76 -12.68
C LYS A 230 -10.88 24.37 -11.58
N PRO A 231 -12.19 24.59 -11.83
CA PRO A 231 -13.10 25.17 -10.83
C PRO A 231 -13.21 24.35 -9.52
N LEU A 232 -12.97 23.04 -9.59
CA LEU A 232 -13.02 22.13 -8.44
C LEU A 232 -11.73 22.14 -7.61
N ALA A 233 -10.67 22.82 -8.05
CA ALA A 233 -9.40 22.84 -7.33
C ALA A 233 -9.46 23.79 -6.12
N LEU A 234 -9.23 23.26 -4.93
CA LEU A 234 -9.11 24.02 -3.69
C LEU A 234 -7.66 24.44 -3.36
N ASN A 235 -6.69 23.99 -4.17
CA ASN A 235 -5.24 24.09 -3.93
C ASN A 235 -4.78 23.27 -2.72
N MET A 236 -3.51 23.43 -2.34
CA MET A 236 -2.87 22.70 -1.25
C MET A 236 -3.50 23.03 0.12
N MET A 237 -3.79 22.01 0.93
CA MET A 237 -4.23 22.16 2.33
C MET A 237 -3.08 22.05 3.34
N GLY A 238 -3.38 22.31 4.60
CA GLY A 238 -2.49 22.09 5.75
C GLY A 238 -1.92 23.37 6.34
N MET A 239 -0.92 23.23 7.19
CA MET A 239 -0.31 24.28 8.02
C MET A 239 0.09 25.55 7.25
N HIS A 240 0.55 25.38 6.01
CA HIS A 240 0.92 26.48 5.09
C HIS A 240 0.15 26.40 3.77
N GLY A 241 -0.97 25.68 3.76
CA GLY A 241 -1.86 25.59 2.62
C GLY A 241 -2.75 26.82 2.47
N HIS A 242 -3.56 26.80 1.42
CA HIS A 242 -4.61 27.79 1.23
C HIS A 242 -5.66 27.69 2.34
N ALA A 243 -6.23 28.82 2.78
CA ALA A 243 -7.18 28.83 3.88
C ALA A 243 -8.50 28.11 3.52
N THR A 244 -8.96 28.26 2.28
CA THR A 244 -10.22 27.65 1.78
C THR A 244 -10.31 26.14 2.04
N PRO A 245 -9.38 25.28 1.58
CA PRO A 245 -9.49 23.85 1.85
C PRO A 245 -9.45 23.54 3.34
N ASN A 246 -8.67 24.28 4.14
CA ASN A 246 -8.64 24.09 5.59
C ASN A 246 -10.00 24.37 6.25
N TYR A 247 -10.76 25.37 5.80
CA TYR A 247 -12.13 25.59 6.28
C TYR A 247 -13.09 24.52 5.75
N MET A 248 -13.02 24.22 4.46
CA MET A 248 -13.97 23.31 3.82
C MET A 248 -13.85 21.89 4.37
N VAL A 249 -12.65 21.36 4.65
CA VAL A 249 -12.50 20.01 5.23
C VAL A 249 -13.09 19.91 6.63
N GLN A 250 -13.09 20.99 7.41
CA GLN A 250 -13.69 21.01 8.74
C GLN A 250 -15.22 20.94 8.68
N GLU A 251 -15.81 21.46 7.59
CA GLU A 251 -17.25 21.46 7.34
C GLU A 251 -17.71 20.32 6.41
N ALA A 252 -16.80 19.52 5.87
CA ALA A 252 -17.14 18.43 4.98
C ALA A 252 -17.87 17.32 5.74
N ASP A 253 -18.96 16.80 5.17
CA ASP A 253 -19.63 15.63 5.73
C ASP A 253 -19.00 14.31 5.26
N LEU A 254 -18.22 14.34 4.17
CA LEU A 254 -17.46 13.20 3.70
C LEU A 254 -16.06 13.61 3.26
N ILE A 255 -15.05 12.95 3.82
CA ILE A 255 -13.67 13.05 3.37
C ILE A 255 -13.33 11.82 2.55
N ILE A 256 -12.89 12.03 1.31
CA ILE A 256 -12.37 10.99 0.42
C ILE A 256 -10.86 11.20 0.33
N ASN A 257 -10.12 10.62 1.26
CA ASN A 257 -8.67 10.72 1.33
C ASN A 257 -8.02 9.62 0.48
N VAL A 258 -7.40 10.01 -0.63
CA VAL A 258 -6.84 9.10 -1.63
C VAL A 258 -5.32 9.25 -1.68
N GLY A 259 -4.59 8.19 -1.35
CA GLY A 259 -3.13 8.14 -1.47
C GLY A 259 -2.38 9.10 -0.53
N SER A 260 -2.99 9.43 0.62
CA SER A 260 -2.45 10.36 1.63
C SER A 260 -2.46 9.71 3.01
N ARG A 261 -1.46 10.03 3.84
CA ARG A 261 -1.18 9.38 5.14
C ARG A 261 -1.66 10.16 6.38
N PHE A 262 -2.54 11.14 6.20
CA PHE A 262 -3.01 12.01 7.29
C PHE A 262 -1.86 12.60 8.14
N ASP A 263 -0.84 13.12 7.47
CA ASP A 263 0.32 13.73 8.12
C ASP A 263 -0.07 14.90 9.05
N ASP A 264 0.68 15.12 10.12
CA ASP A 264 0.42 16.18 11.11
C ASP A 264 0.39 17.58 10.46
N ARG A 265 1.10 17.77 9.35
CA ARG A 265 1.10 19.04 8.62
C ARG A 265 -0.17 19.30 7.84
N ILE A 266 -0.99 18.29 7.57
CA ILE A 266 -2.33 18.48 6.97
C ILE A 266 -3.45 18.42 8.01
N THR A 267 -3.30 17.61 9.07
CA THR A 267 -4.36 17.40 10.07
C THR A 267 -4.30 18.42 11.21
N GLY A 268 -3.13 19.00 11.50
CA GLY A 268 -2.95 19.86 12.66
C GLY A 268 -3.17 19.09 13.96
N ARG A 269 -4.20 19.45 14.72
CA ARG A 269 -4.58 18.69 15.91
C ARG A 269 -5.60 17.62 15.54
N MET A 270 -5.19 16.35 15.62
CA MET A 270 -6.02 15.21 15.21
C MET A 270 -7.40 15.16 15.90
N SER A 271 -7.50 15.54 17.19
CA SER A 271 -8.78 15.57 17.91
C SER A 271 -9.81 16.53 17.32
N ASP A 272 -9.35 17.53 16.58
CA ASP A 272 -10.17 18.60 16.04
C ASP A 272 -10.29 18.46 14.50
N PHE A 273 -9.72 17.41 13.91
CA PHE A 273 -9.68 17.20 12.47
C PHE A 273 -11.03 16.66 11.97
N VAL A 274 -11.61 17.33 10.96
CA VAL A 274 -12.83 16.93 10.22
C VAL A 274 -14.05 16.58 11.11
N PRO A 275 -14.43 17.43 12.08
CA PRO A 275 -15.48 17.14 13.06
C PRO A 275 -16.85 16.87 12.43
N GLU A 276 -17.19 17.56 11.33
CA GLU A 276 -18.44 17.32 10.62
C GLU A 276 -18.50 15.93 9.98
N ALA A 277 -17.38 15.44 9.45
CA ALA A 277 -17.30 14.12 8.85
C ALA A 277 -17.54 13.03 9.91
N TRP A 278 -16.99 13.20 11.12
CA TRP A 278 -17.24 12.28 12.23
C TRP A 278 -18.70 12.27 12.68
N ARG A 279 -19.31 13.45 12.84
CA ARG A 279 -20.75 13.54 13.12
C ARG A 279 -21.58 12.89 12.01
N ALA A 280 -21.20 13.10 10.75
CA ALA A 280 -21.88 12.50 9.61
C ALA A 280 -21.72 10.97 9.55
N ALA A 281 -20.64 10.42 10.09
CA ALA A 281 -20.43 8.97 10.21
C ALA A 281 -21.40 8.36 11.23
N GLU A 282 -21.58 8.98 12.40
CA GLU A 282 -22.57 8.56 13.41
C GLU A 282 -24.01 8.59 12.86
N GLU A 283 -24.29 9.52 11.94
CA GLU A 283 -25.59 9.67 11.28
C GLU A 283 -25.69 8.86 9.96
N GLU A 284 -24.73 7.98 9.68
CA GLU A 284 -24.64 7.13 8.48
C GLU A 284 -24.83 7.89 7.15
N ARG A 285 -24.46 9.17 7.11
CA ARG A 285 -24.63 10.04 5.93
C ARG A 285 -23.33 10.57 5.34
N GLY A 286 -22.21 10.23 5.98
CA GLY A 286 -20.88 10.64 5.57
C GLY A 286 -19.80 9.91 6.37
N GLY A 287 -18.65 10.55 6.57
CA GLY A 287 -17.53 9.96 7.29
C GLY A 287 -16.19 10.14 6.59
N VAL A 288 -15.30 9.17 6.75
CA VAL A 288 -13.97 9.18 6.14
C VAL A 288 -13.77 7.90 5.33
N ILE A 289 -13.50 8.06 4.04
CA ILE A 289 -12.98 7.02 3.16
C ILE A 289 -11.48 7.26 3.04
N HIS A 290 -10.68 6.26 3.41
CA HIS A 290 -9.22 6.31 3.34
C HIS A 290 -8.70 5.23 2.40
N VAL A 291 -8.14 5.65 1.28
CA VAL A 291 -7.50 4.77 0.30
C VAL A 291 -5.99 4.86 0.48
N ASP A 292 -5.37 3.75 0.86
CA ASP A 292 -3.92 3.64 0.99
C ASP A 292 -3.44 2.25 0.59
N ILE A 293 -2.27 2.20 -0.04
CA ILE A 293 -1.65 0.95 -0.47
C ILE A 293 -1.05 0.16 0.72
N ARG A 294 -0.81 0.80 1.86
CA ARG A 294 -0.30 0.14 3.07
C ARG A 294 -1.42 -0.16 4.04
N LEU A 295 -1.67 -1.45 4.27
CA LEU A 295 -2.65 -1.91 5.24
C LEU A 295 -2.43 -1.32 6.65
N THR A 296 -1.18 -1.11 7.06
CA THR A 296 -0.85 -0.49 8.36
C THR A 296 -1.36 0.93 8.54
N GLU A 297 -1.69 1.65 7.47
CA GLU A 297 -2.26 3.00 7.58
C GLU A 297 -3.74 2.98 8.00
N ARG A 298 -4.42 1.82 7.93
CA ARG A 298 -5.85 1.64 8.26
C ARG A 298 -6.28 2.20 9.61
N ASN A 299 -5.43 2.07 10.63
CA ASN A 299 -5.74 2.46 12.01
C ASN A 299 -4.59 3.25 12.66
N LYS A 300 -3.76 3.93 11.85
CA LYS A 300 -2.54 4.56 12.34
C LYS A 300 -2.77 5.94 12.93
N GLN A 301 -3.43 6.81 12.16
CA GLN A 301 -3.74 8.19 12.57
C GLN A 301 -5.19 8.32 13.05
N LEU A 302 -6.09 7.63 12.36
CA LEU A 302 -7.52 7.60 12.61
C LEU A 302 -8.07 6.23 12.19
N LYS A 303 -9.28 5.89 12.64
CA LYS A 303 -10.05 4.74 12.15
C LYS A 303 -11.10 5.27 11.16
N PRO A 304 -10.97 5.04 9.85
CA PRO A 304 -11.89 5.56 8.87
C PRO A 304 -13.18 4.73 8.82
N THR A 305 -14.26 5.32 8.30
CA THR A 305 -15.52 4.63 8.02
C THR A 305 -15.31 3.50 7.01
N PHE A 306 -14.51 3.78 5.98
CA PHE A 306 -14.03 2.78 5.02
C PHE A 306 -12.52 2.94 4.81
N PHE A 307 -11.78 1.86 4.98
CA PHE A 307 -10.39 1.76 4.54
C PHE A 307 -10.30 0.92 3.28
N VAL A 308 -9.70 1.45 2.22
CA VAL A 308 -9.50 0.75 0.96
C VAL A 308 -8.01 0.42 0.83
N HIS A 309 -7.68 -0.87 0.93
CA HIS A 309 -6.32 -1.39 0.76
C HIS A 309 -6.03 -1.59 -0.73
N SER A 310 -5.68 -0.50 -1.42
CA SER A 310 -5.42 -0.51 -2.86
C SER A 310 -4.57 0.69 -3.28
N THR A 311 -4.12 0.69 -4.53
CA THR A 311 -3.55 1.90 -5.15
C THR A 311 -4.64 2.94 -5.36
N ALA A 312 -4.26 4.23 -5.36
CA ALA A 312 -5.19 5.31 -5.74
C ALA A 312 -5.77 5.06 -7.14
N LYS A 313 -4.92 4.63 -8.08
CA LYS A 313 -5.29 4.34 -9.46
C LYS A 313 -6.38 3.28 -9.55
N GLN A 314 -6.14 2.11 -8.96
CA GLN A 314 -7.08 0.99 -9.00
C GLN A 314 -8.41 1.36 -8.33
N PHE A 315 -8.37 2.05 -7.18
CA PHE A 315 -9.58 2.58 -6.56
C PHE A 315 -10.36 3.52 -7.49
N LEU A 316 -9.71 4.54 -8.05
CA LEU A 316 -10.36 5.51 -8.93
C LEU A 316 -10.91 4.85 -10.20
N GLN A 317 -10.17 3.91 -10.80
CA GLN A 317 -10.63 3.14 -11.96
C GLN A 317 -11.88 2.32 -11.63
N THR A 318 -11.87 1.54 -10.54
CA THR A 318 -13.02 0.76 -10.11
C THR A 318 -14.23 1.65 -9.83
N MET A 319 -14.04 2.77 -9.13
CA MET A 319 -15.13 3.71 -8.84
C MET A 319 -15.68 4.36 -10.11
N ASN A 320 -14.82 4.79 -11.03
CA ASN A 320 -15.24 5.37 -12.32
C ASN A 320 -16.04 4.37 -13.16
N SER A 321 -15.55 3.14 -13.30
CA SER A 321 -16.28 2.09 -14.03
C SER A 321 -17.62 1.75 -13.37
N ALA A 322 -17.69 1.74 -12.04
CA ALA A 322 -18.94 1.50 -11.33
C ALA A 322 -19.95 2.66 -11.47
N LEU A 323 -19.49 3.91 -11.58
CA LEU A 323 -20.35 5.06 -11.90
C LEU A 323 -20.95 4.92 -13.31
N GLU A 324 -20.18 4.45 -14.29
CA GLU A 324 -20.66 4.22 -15.66
C GLU A 324 -21.66 3.07 -15.75
N ALA A 325 -21.40 1.96 -15.05
CA ALA A 325 -22.28 0.80 -15.02
C ALA A 325 -23.69 1.13 -14.49
N THR A 326 -23.79 2.09 -13.56
CA THR A 326 -25.09 2.55 -13.05
C THR A 326 -25.88 3.44 -14.02
N GLU A 327 -25.26 3.97 -15.08
CA GLU A 327 -25.94 4.79 -16.09
C GLU A 327 -26.53 3.96 -17.27
N VAL A 328 -26.15 2.69 -17.43
CA VAL A 328 -26.65 1.84 -18.52
C VAL A 328 -27.92 1.07 -18.11
N LYS A 329 -29.08 1.72 -18.19
CA LYS A 329 -30.33 1.11 -18.68
C LYS A 329 -31.12 2.12 -19.51
N PRO A 330 -31.07 2.06 -20.85
CA PRO A 330 -32.12 2.66 -21.66
C PRO A 330 -33.39 1.85 -21.42
N ILE A 331 -34.45 2.51 -20.98
CA ILE A 331 -35.80 1.97 -21.08
C ILE A 331 -36.13 1.95 -22.56
N THR A 332 -36.04 0.77 -23.19
CA THR A 332 -36.72 0.52 -24.47
C THR A 332 -38.21 0.67 -24.19
N GLY A 333 -38.80 1.72 -24.76
CA GLY A 333 -40.25 1.98 -24.71
C GLY A 333 -41.06 1.08 -25.62
#